data_AF-A0A2K3IYZ3-F1
#
_entry.id   AF-A0A2K3IYZ3-F1
#
_cell.length_a   1.000
_cell.length_b   1.000
_cell.length_c   1.000
_cell.angle_alpha   90.00
_cell.angle_beta   90.00
_cell.angle_gamma   90.00
#
_symmetry.space_group_name_H-M   'P 1'
#
loop_
_entity.id
_entity.type
_entity.pdbx_description
1 polymer ?
#
loop_
_entity_poly.entity_id
_entity_poly.type
_entity_poly.pdbx_seq_one_letter_code
_entity_poly.pdbx_strand_id
1 'polypeptide(L)'
;LRKNDFIKVDDSFYQILSMQANRIKLIDLKTWEETNTDMKNLENAHIIGGLDLLREMILVSQTEKEIQLMDQKTYKTYEIRKPKNISYKNKTIKTIKIENQIFLIPIK
;
A
#
# COMPACT_ATOMS: atom_id res chain seq x y z
N LEU A 1 -7.18 -1.08 15.56
CA LEU A 1 -6.14 -0.31 14.85
C LEU A 1 -4.81 -0.51 15.55
N ARG A 2 -3.80 -0.97 14.82
CA ARG A 2 -2.41 -1.09 15.25
C ARG A 2 -1.48 -0.75 14.10
N LYS A 3 -0.19 -0.56 14.42
CA LYS A 3 0.86 -0.38 13.40
C LYS A 3 0.82 -1.51 12.36
N ASN A 4 0.99 -1.15 11.10
CA ASN A 4 0.90 -1.98 9.90
C ASN A 4 -0.49 -2.52 9.55
N ASP A 5 -1.55 -2.12 10.25
CA ASP A 5 -2.90 -2.36 9.73
C ASP A 5 -3.09 -1.54 8.45
N PHE A 6 -3.76 -2.16 7.48
CA PHE A 6 -4.32 -1.52 6.32
C PHE A 6 -5.79 -1.21 6.59
N ILE A 7 -6.19 0.04 6.35
CA ILE A 7 -7.51 0.54 6.68
C ILE A 7 -8.14 1.25 5.48
N LYS A 8 -9.46 1.21 5.43
CA LYS A 8 -10.28 2.04 4.54
C LYS A 8 -10.92 3.15 5.37
N VAL A 9 -10.77 4.39 4.93
CA VAL A 9 -11.46 5.55 5.49
C VAL A 9 -12.13 6.23 4.32
N ASP A 10 -13.46 6.31 4.36
CA ASP A 10 -14.29 6.68 3.21
C ASP A 10 -13.94 5.83 1.98
N ASP A 11 -13.42 6.43 0.90
CA ASP A 11 -13.01 5.75 -0.33
C ASP A 11 -11.47 5.59 -0.48
N SER A 12 -10.72 5.96 0.55
CA SER A 12 -9.26 5.96 0.52
C SER A 12 -8.67 4.84 1.37
N PHE A 13 -7.54 4.31 0.89
CA PHE A 13 -6.84 3.20 1.52
C PHE A 13 -5.53 3.67 2.14
N TYR A 14 -5.33 3.35 3.41
CA TYR A 14 -4.18 3.78 4.18
C TYR A 14 -3.46 2.61 4.86
N GLN A 15 -2.17 2.78 5.12
CA GLN A 15 -1.43 1.97 6.08
C GLN A 15 -1.12 2.78 7.33
N ILE A 16 -1.29 2.17 8.51
CA ILE A 16 -0.88 2.78 9.78
C ILE A 16 0.64 2.62 9.97
N LEU A 17 1.38 3.72 9.91
CA LEU A 17 2.84 3.75 10.09
C LEU A 17 3.26 3.76 11.57
N SER A 18 2.56 4.55 12.38
CA SER A 18 2.80 4.64 13.82
C SER A 18 1.57 5.16 14.56
N MET A 19 1.52 4.88 15.86
CA MET A 19 0.49 5.37 16.78
C MET A 19 1.20 5.85 18.05
N GLN A 20 0.95 7.09 18.46
CA GLN A 20 1.50 7.69 19.67
C GLN A 20 0.39 8.45 20.39
N ALA A 21 0.03 8.00 21.59
CA ALA A 21 -1.10 8.54 22.36
C ALA A 21 -2.37 8.66 21.48
N ASN A 22 -2.79 9.88 21.17
CA ASN A 22 -3.99 10.15 20.35
C ASN A 22 -3.69 10.42 18.86
N ARG A 23 -2.42 10.47 18.45
CA ARG A 23 -2.02 10.74 17.07
C ARG A 23 -1.63 9.47 16.34
N ILE A 24 -2.14 9.35 15.13
CA ILE A 24 -1.92 8.22 14.24
C ILE A 24 -1.31 8.75 12.96
N LYS A 25 -0.15 8.20 12.59
CA LYS A 25 0.50 8.50 11.33
C LYS A 25 0.06 7.48 10.30
N LEU A 26 -0.55 7.97 9.22
CA LEU A 26 -1.02 7.20 8.09
C LEU A 26 -0.17 7.48 6.86
N ILE A 27 -0.17 6.55 5.92
CA ILE A 27 0.29 6.78 4.54
C ILE A 27 -0.78 6.34 3.56
N ASP A 28 -1.12 7.20 2.63
CA ASP A 28 -2.05 6.91 1.54
C ASP A 28 -1.40 5.89 0.58
N LEU A 29 -2.10 4.79 0.28
CA LEU A 29 -1.55 3.72 -0.56
C LEU A 29 -1.49 4.08 -2.05
N LYS A 30 -2.27 5.07 -2.49
CA LYS A 30 -2.31 5.55 -3.87
C LYS A 30 -1.28 6.65 -4.13
N THR A 31 -1.07 7.56 -3.18
CA THR A 31 -0.18 8.73 -3.36
C THR A 31 1.14 8.64 -2.58
N TRP A 32 1.20 7.77 -1.56
CA TRP A 32 2.29 7.72 -0.58
C TRP A 32 2.53 9.04 0.15
N GLU A 33 1.48 9.86 0.27
CA GLU A 33 1.50 11.02 1.15
C GLU A 33 1.23 10.57 2.59
N GLU A 34 2.05 11.08 3.50
CA GLU A 34 1.90 10.81 4.92
C GLU A 34 1.02 11.87 5.56
N THR A 35 0.09 11.45 6.40
CA THR A 35 -0.78 12.36 7.16
C THR A 35 -0.79 11.97 8.62
N ASN A 36 -0.96 12.96 9.50
CA ASN A 36 -1.22 12.72 10.91
C ASN A 36 -2.70 13.00 11.16
N THR A 37 -3.36 12.10 11.87
CA THR A 37 -4.76 12.25 12.25
C THR A 37 -4.96 11.83 13.70
N ASP A 38 -6.09 12.22 14.28
CA ASP A 38 -6.46 11.81 15.63
C ASP A 38 -7.29 10.52 15.58
N MET A 39 -7.26 9.71 16.65
CA MET A 39 -8.06 8.48 16.75
C MET A 39 -9.56 8.70 16.48
N LYS A 40 -10.12 9.84 16.93
CA LYS A 40 -11.53 10.24 16.71
C LYS A 40 -11.90 10.37 15.22
N ASN A 41 -10.95 10.72 14.37
CA ASN A 41 -11.19 10.86 12.92
C ASN A 41 -11.21 9.49 12.21
N LEU A 42 -10.86 8.41 12.92
CA LEU A 42 -10.83 7.04 12.40
C LEU A 42 -11.94 6.16 12.99
N GLU A 43 -12.96 6.76 13.61
CA GLU A 43 -14.09 6.00 14.17
C GLU A 43 -14.82 5.16 13.11
N ASN A 44 -14.91 5.67 11.87
CA ASN A 44 -15.50 4.97 10.73
C ASN A 44 -14.48 4.14 9.91
N ALA A 45 -13.25 3.99 10.40
CA ALA A 45 -12.22 3.26 9.68
C ALA A 45 -12.50 1.75 9.70
N HIS A 46 -12.47 1.14 8.52
CA HIS A 46 -12.62 -0.30 8.37
C HIS A 46 -11.25 -0.96 8.26
N ILE A 47 -10.97 -1.95 9.11
CA ILE A 47 -9.73 -2.72 9.02
C ILE A 47 -9.87 -3.73 7.89
N ILE A 48 -8.96 -3.65 6.93
CA ILE A 48 -8.91 -4.54 5.76
C ILE A 48 -8.04 -5.76 6.08
N GLY A 49 -6.98 -5.56 6.84
CA GLY A 49 -6.05 -6.60 7.27
C GLY A 49 -4.72 -6.00 7.71
N GLY A 50 -3.68 -6.81 7.83
CA GLY A 50 -2.34 -6.37 8.18
C GLY A 50 -1.29 -6.90 7.22
N LEU A 51 -0.10 -7.18 7.75
CA LEU A 51 1.04 -7.69 6.97
C LEU A 51 0.77 -9.03 6.28
N ASP A 52 -0.23 -9.79 6.71
CA ASP A 52 -0.69 -11.04 6.09
C ASP A 52 -1.25 -10.85 4.67
N LEU A 53 -1.69 -9.63 4.34
CA LEU A 53 -2.12 -9.23 3.00
C LEU A 53 -0.96 -9.02 2.03
N LEU A 54 0.28 -8.95 2.53
CA LEU A 54 1.44 -8.77 1.66
C LEU A 54 1.60 -9.96 0.73
N ARG A 55 1.89 -9.62 -0.53
CA ARG A 55 2.20 -10.56 -1.61
C ARG A 55 3.44 -10.10 -2.33
N GLU A 56 4.26 -11.05 -2.75
CA GLU A 56 5.39 -10.77 -3.63
C GLU A 56 5.01 -11.03 -5.07
N MET A 57 5.34 -10.09 -5.94
CA MET A 57 5.14 -10.19 -7.38
C MET A 57 6.47 -9.98 -8.09
N ILE A 58 6.66 -10.65 -9.22
CA ILE A 58 7.88 -10.51 -10.02
C ILE A 58 7.83 -9.17 -10.76
N LEU A 59 8.91 -8.39 -10.67
CA LEU A 59 9.12 -7.23 -11.51
C LEU A 59 9.43 -7.69 -12.94
N VAL A 60 8.55 -7.34 -13.87
CA VAL A 60 8.75 -7.65 -15.31
C VAL A 60 9.45 -6.50 -16.00
N SER A 61 8.92 -5.28 -15.82
CA SER A 61 9.47 -4.06 -16.40
C SER A 61 9.04 -2.84 -15.58
N GLN A 62 9.72 -1.71 -15.78
CA GLN A 62 9.30 -0.45 -15.18
C GLN A 62 9.76 0.74 -16.02
N THR A 63 8.97 1.81 -15.99
CA THR A 63 9.34 3.13 -16.49
C THR A 63 9.50 4.08 -15.30
N GLU A 64 9.67 5.38 -15.55
CA GLU A 64 9.64 6.37 -14.47
C GLU A 64 8.28 6.42 -13.77
N LYS A 65 7.17 6.24 -14.50
CA LYS A 65 5.79 6.45 -14.02
C LYS A 65 5.04 5.16 -13.72
N GLU A 66 5.43 4.04 -14.32
CA GLU A 66 4.68 2.79 -14.27
C GLU A 66 5.58 1.60 -13.93
N ILE A 67 4.97 0.56 -13.40
CA ILE A 67 5.60 -0.71 -13.09
C ILE A 67 4.71 -1.85 -13.56
N GLN A 68 5.32 -2.83 -14.22
CA GLN A 68 4.66 -4.05 -14.63
C GLN A 68 5.09 -5.18 -13.71
N LEU A 69 4.12 -5.80 -13.04
CA LEU A 69 4.31 -6.88 -12.10
C LEU A 69 3.59 -8.14 -12.55
N MET A 70 4.16 -9.31 -12.26
CA MET A 70 3.54 -10.60 -12.54
C MET A 70 3.29 -11.37 -11.22
N ASP A 71 2.07 -11.83 -11.04
CA ASP A 71 1.73 -12.75 -9.96
C ASP A 71 2.32 -14.14 -10.26
N GLN A 72 3.12 -14.68 -9.34
CA GLN A 72 3.88 -15.92 -9.54
C GLN A 72 2.99 -17.17 -9.63
N LYS A 73 1.78 -17.12 -9.05
CA LYS A 73 0.88 -18.27 -8.98
C LYS A 73 -0.03 -18.33 -10.19
N THR A 74 -0.49 -17.17 -10.65
CA THR A 74 -1.48 -17.06 -11.73
C THR A 74 -0.86 -16.64 -13.07
N TYR A 75 0.41 -16.22 -13.07
CA TYR A 75 1.11 -15.62 -14.21
C TYR A 75 0.43 -14.36 -14.78
N LYS A 76 -0.58 -13.84 -14.10
CA LYS A 76 -1.27 -12.63 -14.52
C LYS A 76 -0.35 -11.43 -14.34
N THR A 77 -0.25 -10.62 -15.38
CA THR A 77 0.47 -9.35 -15.35
C THR A 77 -0.45 -8.20 -14.97
N TYR A 78 0.13 -7.22 -14.29
CA TYR A 78 -0.55 -6.02 -13.83
C TYR A 78 0.34 -4.83 -14.11
N GLU A 79 -0.27 -3.78 -14.66
CA GLU A 79 0.37 -2.50 -14.88
C GLU A 79 -0.15 -1.52 -13.84
N ILE A 80 0.77 -0.92 -13.09
CA ILE A 80 0.45 -0.09 -11.94
C ILE A 80 1.18 1.24 -12.10
N ARG A 81 0.45 2.34 -11.94
CA ARG A 81 1.06 3.67 -11.85
C ARG A 81 1.77 3.82 -10.51
N LYS A 82 3.03 4.24 -10.55
CA LYS A 82 3.84 4.49 -9.36
C LYS A 82 3.32 5.75 -8.64
N PRO A 83 3.20 5.71 -7.30
CA PRO A 83 2.83 6.90 -6.51
C PRO A 83 3.87 8.02 -6.56
N LYS A 84 5.15 7.66 -6.74
CA LYS A 84 6.29 8.58 -6.86
C LYS A 84 7.24 8.11 -7.97
N ASN A 85 8.06 9.01 -8.51
CA ASN A 85 9.08 8.67 -9.51
C ASN A 85 10.25 7.93 -8.82
N ILE A 86 10.07 6.63 -8.62
CA ILE A 86 11.04 5.73 -7.98
C ILE A 86 11.39 4.59 -8.93
N SER A 87 12.58 3.99 -8.74
CA SER A 87 13.01 2.81 -9.48
C SER A 87 13.32 1.67 -8.53
N TYR A 88 12.77 0.49 -8.83
CA TYR A 88 12.99 -0.72 -8.04
C TYR A 88 14.18 -1.49 -8.58
N LYS A 89 15.12 -1.89 -7.70
CA LYS A 89 16.28 -2.71 -8.11
C LYS A 89 16.05 -4.21 -7.90
N ASN A 90 15.04 -4.58 -7.12
CA ASN A 90 14.75 -5.95 -6.76
C ASN A 90 13.94 -6.65 -7.85
N LYS A 91 14.17 -7.96 -8.03
CA LYS A 91 13.38 -8.80 -8.95
C LYS A 91 11.97 -9.08 -8.45
N THR A 92 11.71 -8.91 -7.15
CA THR A 92 10.39 -9.08 -6.54
C THR A 92 9.99 -7.85 -5.76
N ILE A 93 8.72 -7.47 -5.90
CA ILE A 93 8.11 -6.28 -5.30
C ILE A 93 7.00 -6.72 -4.35
N LYS A 94 6.98 -6.14 -3.15
CA LYS A 94 5.90 -6.32 -2.20
C LYS A 94 4.71 -5.45 -2.57
N THR A 95 3.55 -6.08 -2.63
CA THR A 95 2.27 -5.47 -2.97
C THR A 95 1.20 -5.94 -2.01
N ILE A 96 0.06 -5.27 -2.05
CA ILE A 96 -1.19 -5.73 -1.45
C ILE A 96 -2.30 -5.67 -2.50
N LYS A 97 -3.27 -6.56 -2.38
CA LYS A 97 -4.46 -6.57 -3.22
C LYS A 97 -5.70 -6.28 -2.38
N ILE A 98 -6.37 -5.18 -2.66
CA ILE A 98 -7.56 -4.71 -1.95
C ILE A 98 -8.62 -4.37 -2.99
N GLU A 99 -9.84 -4.90 -2.85
CA GLU A 99 -10.97 -4.61 -3.76
C GLU A 99 -10.60 -4.70 -5.26
N ASN A 100 -9.89 -5.76 -5.64
CA ASN A 100 -9.35 -6.01 -7.00
C ASN A 100 -8.27 -5.03 -7.51
N GLN A 101 -7.86 -4.04 -6.72
CA GLN A 101 -6.76 -3.14 -7.02
C GLN A 101 -5.47 -3.65 -6.38
N ILE A 102 -4.33 -3.43 -7.05
CA ILE A 102 -3.01 -3.73 -6.51
C ILE A 102 -2.32 -2.44 -6.13
N PHE A 103 -1.87 -2.37 -4.88
CA PHE A 103 -1.11 -1.23 -4.37
C PHE A 103 0.34 -1.62 -4.15
N LEU A 104 1.23 -0.69 -4.49
CA LEU A 104 2.65 -0.76 -4.13
C LEU A 104 2.81 -0.32 -2.68
N ILE A 105 3.68 -1.01 -1.95
CA ILE A 105 4.04 -0.61 -0.59
C ILE A 105 5.17 0.41 -0.63
N PRO A 106 5.08 1.50 0.17
CA PRO A 106 6.15 2.48 0.33
C PRO A 106 7.49 1.81 0.64
N ILE A 107 8.51 2.14 -0.15
CA ILE A 107 9.89 1.80 0.16
C ILE A 107 10.43 2.80 1.19
N LYS A 108 11.16 2.29 2.19
CA LYS A 108 11.90 3.09 3.16
C LYS A 108 13.23 3.55 2.59
#